data_AF-A0A524FKE2-F1
#
_entry.id   AF-A0A524FKE2-F1
#
_cell.length_a   1.000
_cell.length_b   1.000
_cell.length_c   1.000
_cell.angle_alpha   90.00
_cell.angle_beta   90.00
_cell.angle_gamma   90.00
#
_symmetry.space_group_name_H-M   'P 1'
#
loop_
_entity.id
_entity.type
_entity.pdbx_description
1 polymer ?
#
loop_
_entity_poly.entity_id
_entity_poly.type
_entity_poly.pdbx_seq_one_letter_code
_entity_poly.pdbx_strand_id
1 'polypeptide(L)'
;MTTPEIKISKKFENGIYFSCKMCGACCRGFQEGEVYLYEEDILRLTEFLNLTNKISLKKFARKYLKLVDNSFYWRDPNESRGKKYKFKTLGFKFIGDDEHCEFLDENNKCMVHQARPFQCIAFPIGWNMLINSISNFKNYSKKCPALRKSLENEGKFYSREDVLRLATKEYNMEKEFFLKMKKNNFNIFKVYKFLPKDISC
;
A
#
# COMPACT_ATOMS: atom_id res chain seq x y z
N MET A 1 -3.19 -25.16 -0.62
CA MET A 1 -3.60 -23.95 -1.36
C MET A 1 -3.51 -22.78 -0.40
N THR A 2 -2.45 -21.98 -0.49
CA THR A 2 -2.10 -20.92 0.49
C THR A 2 -2.09 -19.52 -0.13
N THR A 3 -2.53 -19.38 -1.38
CA THR A 3 -2.78 -18.07 -2.00
C THR A 3 -4.29 -17.88 -2.09
N PRO A 4 -4.87 -16.83 -1.48
CA PRO A 4 -6.28 -16.50 -1.68
C PRO A 4 -6.54 -16.32 -3.17
N GLU A 5 -7.69 -16.78 -3.65
CA GLU A 5 -8.15 -16.36 -4.97
C GLU A 5 -8.36 -14.84 -4.94
N ILE A 6 -7.59 -14.13 -5.77
CA ILE A 6 -7.77 -12.70 -5.97
C ILE A 6 -9.12 -12.54 -6.66
N LYS A 7 -10.13 -12.16 -5.87
CA LYS A 7 -11.43 -11.76 -6.43
C LYS A 7 -11.18 -10.54 -7.33
N ILE A 8 -11.90 -10.44 -8.44
CA ILE A 8 -11.92 -9.28 -9.32
C ILE A 8 -13.37 -9.13 -9.78
N SER A 9 -13.92 -7.92 -9.78
CA SER A 9 -15.27 -7.70 -10.28
C SER A 9 -15.33 -7.92 -11.79
N LYS A 10 -16.50 -8.37 -12.31
CA LYS A 10 -16.71 -8.63 -13.73
C LYS A 10 -16.29 -7.46 -14.64
N LYS A 11 -16.46 -6.21 -14.17
CA LYS A 11 -16.07 -5.01 -14.93
C LYS A 11 -14.58 -4.95 -15.26
N PHE A 12 -13.71 -5.51 -14.41
CA PHE A 12 -12.26 -5.48 -14.58
C PHE A 12 -11.68 -6.84 -15.00
N GLU A 13 -12.54 -7.77 -15.45
CA GLU A 13 -12.11 -9.12 -15.80
C GLU A 13 -11.14 -9.16 -16.99
N ASN A 14 -11.29 -8.20 -17.90
CA ASN A 14 -10.48 -8.03 -19.11
C ASN A 14 -9.32 -7.04 -18.92
N GLY A 15 -9.22 -6.41 -17.75
CA GLY A 15 -8.23 -5.37 -17.47
C GLY A 15 -8.84 -4.03 -17.05
N ILE A 16 -7.98 -3.04 -16.89
CA ILE A 16 -8.32 -1.71 -16.38
C ILE A 16 -7.42 -0.65 -17.03
N TYR A 17 -8.00 0.51 -17.35
CA TYR A 17 -7.26 1.68 -17.79
C TYR A 17 -6.93 2.56 -16.59
N PHE A 18 -5.68 2.95 -16.39
CA PHE A 18 -5.34 3.89 -15.32
C PHE A 18 -4.05 4.63 -15.59
N SER A 19 -4.01 5.92 -15.27
CA SER A 19 -2.77 6.69 -15.19
C SER A 19 -2.90 7.77 -14.15
N CYS A 20 -2.03 7.77 -13.15
CA CYS A 20 -1.99 8.80 -12.12
C CYS A 20 -1.89 10.18 -12.79
N LYS A 21 -2.80 11.08 -12.45
CA LYS A 21 -2.80 12.47 -12.93
C LYS A 21 -2.12 13.45 -11.96
N MET A 22 -1.46 12.92 -10.92
CA MET A 22 -0.82 13.70 -9.84
C MET A 22 -1.74 14.77 -9.25
N CYS A 23 -3.03 14.43 -9.10
CA CYS A 23 -4.07 15.34 -8.63
C CYS A 23 -4.18 15.43 -7.09
N GLY A 24 -3.39 14.65 -6.35
CA GLY A 24 -3.47 14.54 -4.89
C GLY A 24 -4.69 13.75 -4.35
N ALA A 25 -5.71 13.43 -5.16
CA ALA A 25 -6.97 12.88 -4.65
C ALA A 25 -6.84 11.56 -3.86
N CYS A 26 -5.97 10.62 -4.29
CA CYS A 26 -5.73 9.36 -3.56
C CYS A 26 -4.61 9.47 -2.51
N CYS A 27 -3.97 10.64 -2.42
CA CYS A 27 -2.91 10.93 -1.46
C CYS A 27 -3.45 11.69 -0.23
N ARG A 28 -4.78 11.84 -0.12
CA ARG A 28 -5.50 12.53 0.96
C ARG A 28 -6.73 11.72 1.33
N GLY A 29 -7.31 11.99 2.50
CA GLY A 29 -8.66 11.58 2.84
C GLY A 29 -8.75 10.73 4.11
N PHE A 30 -9.64 11.20 5.01
CA PHE A 30 -9.91 10.57 6.30
C PHE A 30 -10.47 9.16 6.15
N GLN A 31 -9.79 8.15 6.71
CA GLN A 31 -10.25 6.75 6.78
C GLN A 31 -10.47 6.03 5.43
N GLU A 32 -9.93 6.53 4.32
CA GLU A 32 -10.13 5.90 3.01
C GLU A 32 -9.27 4.65 2.78
N GLY A 33 -8.30 4.38 3.66
CA GLY A 33 -7.43 3.22 3.61
C GLY A 33 -6.05 3.51 4.19
N GLU A 34 -5.26 2.47 4.35
CA GLU A 34 -3.87 2.57 4.79
C GLU A 34 -2.96 2.38 3.58
N VAL A 35 -1.87 3.16 3.51
CA VAL A 35 -0.77 2.90 2.58
C VAL A 35 0.30 2.13 3.35
N TYR A 36 0.26 0.82 3.26
CA TYR A 36 1.23 -0.08 3.87
C TYR A 36 2.60 0.05 3.21
N LEU A 37 3.63 -0.04 4.05
CA LEU A 37 5.02 0.09 3.64
C LEU A 37 5.79 -1.15 4.08
N TYR A 38 6.41 -1.81 3.11
CA TYR A 38 7.32 -2.92 3.36
C TYR A 38 8.77 -2.48 3.18
N GLU A 39 9.70 -3.39 3.48
CA GLU A 39 11.14 -3.10 3.46
C GLU A 39 11.62 -2.49 2.14
N GLU A 40 11.18 -3.04 0.99
CA GLU A 40 11.53 -2.52 -0.34
C GLU A 40 11.01 -1.10 -0.59
N ASP A 41 9.85 -0.74 -0.04
CA ASP A 41 9.28 0.60 -0.20
C ASP A 41 10.06 1.62 0.63
N ILE A 42 10.42 1.25 1.85
CA ILE A 42 11.22 2.08 2.75
C ILE A 42 12.61 2.32 2.16
N LEU A 43 13.25 1.27 1.62
CA LEU A 43 14.54 1.40 0.92
C LEU A 43 14.45 2.36 -0.27
N ARG A 44 13.47 2.15 -1.16
CA ARG A 44 13.26 3.01 -2.34
C ARG A 44 13.05 4.49 -1.97
N LEU A 45 12.20 4.76 -0.97
CA LEU A 45 11.92 6.11 -0.49
C LEU A 45 13.16 6.75 0.15
N THR A 46 13.86 6.01 1.01
CA THR A 46 15.02 6.54 1.75
C THR A 46 16.23 6.76 0.84
N GLU A 47 16.45 5.91 -0.16
CA GLU A 47 17.45 6.13 -1.21
C GLU A 47 17.14 7.39 -2.03
N PHE A 48 15.90 7.53 -2.50
CA PHE A 48 15.47 8.71 -3.26
C PHE A 48 15.62 10.02 -2.47
N LEU A 49 15.38 9.97 -1.15
CA LEU A 49 15.50 11.12 -0.25
C LEU A 49 16.92 11.32 0.29
N ASN A 50 17.89 10.47 -0.09
CA ASN A 50 19.25 10.47 0.47
C ASN A 50 19.31 10.32 2.01
N LEU A 51 18.41 9.50 2.57
CA LEU A 51 18.25 9.26 4.01
C LEU A 51 18.72 7.85 4.43
N THR A 52 19.89 7.41 3.95
CA THR A 52 20.34 6.01 4.05
C THR A 52 21.07 5.63 5.35
N ASN A 53 21.56 6.58 6.14
CA ASN A 53 22.27 6.28 7.38
C ASN A 53 21.31 6.04 8.57
N LYS A 54 21.81 5.45 9.66
CA LYS A 54 20.98 5.09 10.84
C LYS A 54 20.24 6.27 11.45
N ILE A 55 20.84 7.46 11.49
CA ILE A 55 20.24 8.67 12.07
C ILE A 55 19.12 9.18 11.15
N SER A 56 19.37 9.25 9.84
CA SER A 56 18.38 9.68 8.86
C SER A 56 17.22 8.70 8.72
N LEU A 57 17.46 7.39 8.82
CA LEU A 57 16.39 6.37 8.84
C LEU A 57 15.47 6.54 10.06
N LYS A 58 16.05 6.85 11.23
CA LYS A 58 15.24 7.12 12.43
C LYS A 58 14.41 8.41 12.27
N LYS A 59 14.98 9.45 11.66
CA LYS A 59 14.26 10.69 11.32
C LYS A 59 13.13 10.41 10.31
N PHE A 60 13.41 9.64 9.27
CA PHE A 60 12.43 9.18 8.28
C PHE A 60 11.27 8.45 8.95
N ALA A 61 11.58 7.50 9.86
CA ALA A 61 10.56 6.75 10.59
C ALA A 61 9.63 7.64 11.42
N ARG A 62 10.17 8.63 12.15
CA ARG A 62 9.34 9.55 12.96
C ARG A 62 8.44 10.43 12.12
N LYS A 63 8.96 10.85 10.97
CA LYS A 63 8.29 11.80 10.10
C LYS A 63 7.20 11.13 9.28
N TYR A 64 7.54 10.05 8.58
CA TYR A 64 6.69 9.50 7.53
C TYR A 64 6.00 8.18 7.87
N LEU A 65 6.35 7.50 8.97
CA LEU A 65 5.83 6.17 9.28
C LEU A 65 4.94 6.19 10.53
N LYS A 66 3.90 5.34 10.53
CA LYS A 66 3.11 4.97 11.71
C LYS A 66 2.98 3.46 11.83
N LEU A 67 2.73 2.97 13.04
CA LEU A 67 2.38 1.58 13.29
C LEU A 67 0.91 1.35 12.97
N VAL A 68 0.61 0.36 12.14
CA VAL A 68 -0.77 0.02 11.79
C VAL A 68 -1.09 -1.39 12.30
N ASP A 69 -2.28 -1.58 12.88
CA ASP A 69 -2.78 -2.92 13.17
C ASP A 69 -3.19 -3.61 11.88
N ASN A 70 -2.60 -4.77 11.61
CA ASN A 70 -2.95 -5.58 10.45
C ASN A 70 -3.26 -7.03 10.88
N SER A 71 -3.89 -7.77 9.96
CA SER A 71 -4.17 -9.16 10.16
C SER A 71 -4.00 -9.97 8.88
N PHE A 72 -3.38 -11.13 9.00
CA PHE A 72 -3.08 -11.99 7.87
C PHE A 72 -3.58 -13.41 8.14
N TYR A 73 -4.32 -13.98 7.19
CA TYR A 73 -4.73 -15.37 7.26
C TYR A 73 -3.60 -16.26 6.72
N TRP A 74 -3.13 -17.18 7.55
CA TRP A 74 -2.08 -18.10 7.17
C TRP A 74 -2.41 -19.52 7.63
N ARG A 75 -2.14 -20.48 6.74
CA ARG A 75 -2.19 -21.91 7.05
C ARG A 75 -0.79 -22.46 7.00
N ASP A 76 -0.28 -22.86 8.15
CA ASP A 76 1.02 -23.52 8.24
C ASP A 76 0.99 -24.86 7.50
N PRO A 77 2.07 -25.25 6.79
CA PRO A 77 2.11 -26.50 6.05
C PRO A 77 1.82 -27.74 6.90
N ASN A 78 2.15 -27.69 8.19
CA ASN A 78 2.00 -28.79 9.14
C ASN A 78 0.66 -28.73 9.91
N GLU A 79 -0.18 -27.72 9.67
CA GLU A 79 -1.47 -27.57 10.35
C GLU A 79 -2.64 -27.89 9.40
N SER A 80 -3.66 -28.59 9.92
CA SER A 80 -4.86 -28.95 9.15
C SER A 80 -5.76 -27.75 8.85
N ARG A 81 -5.68 -26.68 9.65
CA ARG A 81 -6.48 -25.46 9.50
C ARG A 81 -5.61 -24.22 9.55
N GLY A 82 -5.97 -23.21 8.76
CA GLY A 82 -5.34 -21.90 8.86
C GLY A 82 -6.01 -21.06 9.94
N LYS A 83 -5.29 -20.02 10.39
CA LYS A 83 -5.81 -19.06 11.36
C LYS A 83 -5.43 -17.64 10.98
N LYS A 84 -6.16 -16.69 11.54
CA LYS A 84 -5.91 -15.26 11.36
C LYS A 84 -4.95 -14.78 12.44
N TYR A 85 -3.82 -14.22 12.02
CA TYR A 85 -2.81 -13.63 12.89
C TYR A 85 -3.01 -12.12 12.93
N LYS A 86 -2.91 -11.50 14.11
CA LYS A 86 -2.91 -10.04 14.28
C LYS A 86 -1.50 -9.57 14.63
N PHE A 87 -1.02 -8.53 13.99
CA PHE A 87 0.33 -7.99 14.21
C PHE A 87 0.42 -6.53 13.77
N LYS A 88 1.47 -5.84 14.21
CA LYS A 88 1.78 -4.48 13.75
C LYS A 88 2.52 -4.50 12.42
N THR A 89 2.15 -3.61 11.53
CA THR A 89 2.87 -3.31 10.28
C THR A 89 3.20 -1.81 10.22
N LEU A 90 3.85 -1.36 9.15
CA LEU A 90 4.10 0.05 8.89
C LEU A 90 3.14 0.58 7.83
N GLY A 91 2.65 1.78 8.04
CA GLY A 91 1.92 2.57 7.05
C GLY A 91 2.47 3.99 6.96
N PHE A 92 2.08 4.72 5.92
CA PHE A 92 2.35 6.16 5.87
C PHE A 92 1.64 6.88 7.01
N LYS A 93 2.36 7.81 7.62
CA LYS A 93 1.78 8.80 8.50
C LYS A 93 1.21 9.94 7.65
N PHE A 94 -0.12 10.05 7.64
CA PHE A 94 -0.83 11.19 7.06
C PHE A 94 -0.88 12.33 8.09
N ILE A 95 -0.93 13.56 7.61
CA ILE A 95 -0.88 14.78 8.42
C ILE A 95 -1.99 15.76 8.05
N GLY A 96 -2.24 16.74 8.91
CA GLY A 96 -3.27 17.76 8.69
C GLY A 96 -4.69 17.24 8.89
N ASP A 97 -5.64 18.17 8.92
CA ASP A 97 -7.06 17.86 9.16
C ASP A 97 -7.70 17.08 7.99
N ASP A 98 -7.13 17.19 6.79
CA ASP A 98 -7.55 16.45 5.58
C ASP A 98 -6.84 15.10 5.41
N GLU A 99 -6.03 14.68 6.39
CA GLU A 99 -5.20 13.46 6.36
C GLU A 99 -4.48 13.27 5.02
N HIS A 100 -3.58 14.20 4.70
CA HIS A 100 -2.80 14.15 3.47
C HIS A 100 -1.41 13.55 3.65
N CYS A 101 -0.90 12.97 2.57
CA CYS A 101 0.44 12.43 2.51
C CYS A 101 1.44 13.60 2.56
N GLU A 102 2.40 13.54 3.46
CA GLU A 102 3.42 14.58 3.68
C GLU A 102 4.35 14.80 2.46
N PHE A 103 4.29 13.92 1.45
CA PHE A 103 5.02 14.10 0.18
C PHE A 103 4.26 14.89 -0.90
N LEU A 104 3.09 15.46 -0.59
CA LEU A 104 2.41 16.40 -1.47
C LEU A 104 3.01 17.80 -1.32
N ASP A 105 3.36 18.42 -2.45
CA ASP A 105 3.72 19.84 -2.48
C ASP A 105 2.48 20.74 -2.38
N GLU A 106 2.69 22.08 -2.36
CA GLU A 106 1.59 23.05 -2.32
C GLU A 106 0.61 22.95 -3.50
N ASN A 107 1.03 22.32 -4.60
CA ASN A 107 0.26 22.14 -5.83
C ASN A 107 -0.36 20.73 -5.95
N ASN A 108 -0.37 19.94 -4.88
CA ASN A 108 -0.85 18.55 -4.84
C ASN A 108 -0.02 17.54 -5.65
N LYS A 109 1.19 17.89 -6.07
CA LYS A 109 2.07 16.99 -6.80
C LYS A 109 2.87 16.15 -5.82
N CYS A 110 2.95 14.85 -6.12
CA CYS A 110 3.75 13.92 -5.33
C CYS A 110 5.25 14.16 -5.61
N MET A 111 5.97 14.63 -4.60
CA MET A 111 7.41 14.92 -4.69
C MET A 111 8.27 13.64 -4.86
N VAL A 112 7.75 12.49 -4.41
CA VAL A 112 8.44 11.19 -4.49
C VAL A 112 7.81 10.27 -5.53
N HIS A 113 7.14 10.81 -6.56
CA HIS A 113 6.37 9.99 -7.50
C HIS A 113 7.20 8.87 -8.17
N GLN A 114 8.50 9.09 -8.42
CA GLN A 114 9.41 8.08 -8.98
C GLN A 114 9.78 6.97 -7.98
N ALA A 115 9.77 7.27 -6.68
CA ALA A 115 10.14 6.37 -5.59
C ALA A 115 8.94 5.89 -4.75
N ARG A 116 7.71 6.15 -5.23
CA ARG A 116 6.47 5.86 -4.51
C ARG A 116 6.38 4.38 -4.10
N PRO A 117 5.73 4.06 -2.97
CA PRO A 117 5.61 2.69 -2.51
C PRO A 117 4.75 1.85 -3.46
N PHE A 118 4.84 0.53 -3.35
CA PHE A 118 4.20 -0.39 -4.28
C PHE A 118 2.68 -0.19 -4.36
N GLN A 119 1.99 0.03 -3.24
CA GLN A 119 0.54 0.30 -3.27
C GLN A 119 0.19 1.58 -4.06
N CYS A 120 1.02 2.62 -4.01
CA CYS A 120 0.85 3.82 -4.83
C CYS A 120 1.18 3.58 -6.31
N ILE A 121 2.10 2.65 -6.63
CA ILE A 121 2.37 2.23 -8.02
C ILE A 121 1.19 1.43 -8.57
N ALA A 122 0.67 0.51 -7.76
CA ALA A 122 -0.35 -0.44 -8.14
C ALA A 122 -1.76 0.13 -8.09
N PHE A 123 -2.00 1.32 -7.50
CA PHE A 123 -3.33 1.93 -7.48
C PHE A 123 -3.92 2.05 -8.90
N PRO A 124 -5.22 1.73 -9.10
CA PRO A 124 -6.21 1.25 -8.13
C PRO A 124 -6.20 -0.27 -7.91
N ILE A 125 -5.36 -1.00 -8.63
CA ILE A 125 -5.26 -2.47 -8.59
C ILE A 125 -4.81 -2.96 -7.20
N GLY A 126 -3.78 -2.32 -6.62
CA GLY A 126 -3.27 -2.66 -5.28
C GLY A 126 -4.20 -2.27 -4.13
N TRP A 127 -5.46 -1.97 -4.42
CA TRP A 127 -6.48 -1.64 -3.44
C TRP A 127 -7.65 -2.59 -3.69
N ASN A 128 -7.58 -3.77 -3.08
CA ASN A 128 -8.54 -4.87 -3.32
C ASN A 128 -10.01 -4.42 -3.28
N MET A 129 -10.35 -3.46 -2.42
CA MET A 129 -11.71 -2.90 -2.33
C MET A 129 -12.20 -2.19 -3.60
N LEU A 130 -11.30 -1.64 -4.42
CA LEU A 130 -11.63 -0.94 -5.67
C LEU A 130 -11.82 -1.92 -6.84
N ILE A 131 -10.99 -2.95 -6.93
CA ILE A 131 -11.10 -3.95 -8.01
C ILE A 131 -12.19 -5.00 -7.74
N ASN A 132 -12.56 -5.23 -6.47
CA ASN A 132 -13.58 -6.21 -6.10
C ASN A 132 -15.00 -5.65 -6.14
N SER A 133 -15.15 -4.32 -6.15
CA SER A 133 -16.43 -3.65 -6.10
C SER A 133 -16.48 -2.47 -7.07
N ILE A 134 -17.23 -2.64 -8.16
CA ILE A 134 -17.49 -1.56 -9.11
C ILE A 134 -18.20 -0.38 -8.43
N SER A 135 -18.98 -0.62 -7.37
CA SER A 135 -19.63 0.43 -6.59
C SER A 135 -18.58 1.30 -5.88
N ASN A 136 -17.62 0.68 -5.19
CA ASN A 136 -16.51 1.42 -4.56
C ASN A 136 -15.72 2.19 -5.61
N PHE A 137 -15.38 1.54 -6.73
CA PHE A 137 -14.67 2.19 -7.82
C PHE A 137 -15.38 3.45 -8.33
N LYS A 138 -16.70 3.36 -8.59
CA LYS A 138 -17.52 4.50 -9.01
C LYS A 138 -17.62 5.58 -7.93
N ASN A 139 -17.62 5.20 -6.66
CA ASN A 139 -17.65 6.19 -5.59
C ASN A 139 -16.34 6.98 -5.50
N TYR A 140 -15.20 6.27 -5.54
CA TYR A 140 -13.88 6.89 -5.54
C TYR A 140 -13.60 7.71 -6.83
N SER A 141 -14.18 7.31 -7.97
CA SER A 141 -14.04 8.08 -9.23
C SER A 141 -14.70 9.47 -9.20
N LYS A 142 -15.58 9.74 -8.22
CA LYS A 142 -16.11 11.09 -7.99
C LYS A 142 -14.99 12.06 -7.60
N LYS A 143 -14.01 11.61 -6.82
CA LYS A 143 -12.89 12.43 -6.33
C LYS A 143 -11.66 12.33 -7.22
N CYS A 144 -11.38 11.15 -7.79
CA CYS A 144 -10.18 10.92 -8.59
C CYS A 144 -10.45 11.06 -10.11
N PRO A 145 -9.91 12.09 -10.80
CA PRO A 145 -10.09 12.27 -12.23
C PRO A 145 -9.52 11.10 -13.05
N ALA A 146 -8.44 10.46 -12.58
CA ALA A 146 -7.87 9.29 -13.24
C ALA A 146 -8.80 8.08 -13.22
N LEU A 147 -9.53 7.86 -12.11
CA LEU A 147 -10.54 6.79 -12.03
C LEU A 147 -11.79 7.13 -12.82
N ARG A 148 -12.16 8.41 -12.92
CA ARG A 148 -13.24 8.84 -13.81
C ARG A 148 -12.91 8.51 -15.27
N LYS A 149 -11.70 8.88 -15.71
CA LYS A 149 -11.16 8.54 -17.03
C LYS A 149 -11.01 7.04 -17.26
N SER A 150 -10.68 6.27 -16.22
CA SER A 150 -10.69 4.80 -16.29
C SER A 150 -12.04 4.23 -16.71
N LEU A 151 -13.16 4.81 -16.25
CA LEU A 151 -14.51 4.36 -16.63
C LEU A 151 -14.83 4.64 -18.11
N GLU A 152 -14.13 5.60 -18.71
CA GLU A 152 -14.18 5.99 -20.13
C GLU A 152 -13.11 5.23 -20.96
N ASN A 153 -12.42 4.25 -20.37
CA ASN A 153 -11.29 3.51 -20.98
C ASN A 153 -10.10 4.39 -21.38
N GLU A 154 -9.86 5.48 -20.64
CA GLU A 154 -8.71 6.37 -20.86
C GLU A 154 -7.56 6.11 -19.87
N GLY A 155 -6.33 6.16 -20.38
CA GLY A 155 -5.09 5.96 -19.62
C GLY A 155 -4.30 4.75 -20.10
N LYS A 156 -3.23 4.40 -19.39
CA LYS A 156 -2.47 3.17 -19.64
C LYS A 156 -3.36 1.95 -19.38
N PHE A 157 -3.44 1.05 -20.34
CA PHE A 157 -4.13 -0.22 -20.19
C PHE A 157 -3.28 -1.21 -19.38
N TYR A 158 -3.91 -1.87 -18.41
CA TYR A 158 -3.38 -3.00 -17.66
C TYR A 158 -4.25 -4.20 -17.98
N SER A 159 -3.66 -5.23 -18.59
CA SER A 159 -4.39 -6.45 -18.95
C SER A 159 -4.87 -7.21 -17.70
N ARG A 160 -5.71 -8.22 -17.88
CA ARG A 160 -6.04 -9.17 -16.80
C ARG A 160 -4.78 -9.75 -16.13
N GLU A 161 -3.78 -10.10 -16.92
CA GLU A 161 -2.51 -10.64 -16.43
C GLU A 161 -1.75 -9.60 -15.60
N ASP A 162 -1.72 -8.34 -16.02
CA ASP A 162 -1.13 -7.26 -15.23
C ASP A 162 -1.84 -7.05 -13.89
N VAL A 163 -3.17 -7.08 -13.91
CA VAL A 163 -3.99 -6.94 -12.69
C VAL A 163 -3.67 -8.06 -11.71
N LEU A 164 -3.69 -9.31 -12.18
CA LEU A 164 -3.36 -10.48 -11.36
C LEU A 164 -1.91 -10.44 -10.85
N ARG A 165 -0.97 -10.04 -11.71
CA ARG A 165 0.45 -9.92 -11.36
C ARG A 165 0.68 -8.87 -10.26
N LEU A 166 0.05 -7.71 -10.35
CA LEU A 166 0.18 -6.65 -9.35
C LEU A 166 -0.47 -7.04 -8.02
N ALA A 167 -1.69 -7.58 -8.04
CA ALA A 167 -2.37 -8.05 -6.83
C ALA A 167 -1.64 -9.22 -6.16
N THR A 168 -1.10 -10.16 -6.96
CA THR A 168 -0.26 -11.25 -6.44
C THR A 168 1.04 -10.74 -5.84
N LYS A 169 1.67 -9.74 -6.47
CA LYS A 169 2.88 -9.11 -5.93
C LYS A 169 2.61 -8.46 -4.57
N GLU A 170 1.51 -7.73 -4.42
CA GLU A 170 1.12 -7.15 -3.12
C GLU A 170 0.96 -8.22 -2.04
N TYR A 171 0.19 -9.27 -2.34
CA TYR A 171 -0.01 -10.40 -1.43
C TYR A 171 1.32 -11.05 -1.03
N ASN A 172 2.23 -11.24 -1.97
CA ASN A 172 3.54 -11.81 -1.70
C ASN A 172 4.39 -10.90 -0.81
N MET A 173 4.38 -9.58 -1.02
CA MET A 173 5.07 -8.64 -0.13
C MET A 173 4.53 -8.72 1.30
N GLU A 174 3.21 -8.75 1.46
CA GLU A 174 2.58 -8.91 2.77
C GLU A 174 2.91 -10.26 3.42
N LYS A 175 2.87 -11.35 2.63
CA LYS A 175 3.22 -12.69 3.08
C LYS A 175 4.68 -12.77 3.56
N GLU A 176 5.62 -12.25 2.79
CA GLU A 176 7.04 -12.25 3.17
C GLU A 176 7.25 -11.44 4.46
N PHE A 177 6.60 -10.28 4.58
CA PHE A 177 6.61 -9.51 5.82
C PHE A 177 6.02 -10.29 7.00
N PHE A 178 4.86 -10.95 6.80
CA PHE A 178 4.23 -11.80 7.81
C PHE A 178 5.16 -12.92 8.28
N LEU A 179 5.82 -13.63 7.35
CA LEU A 179 6.77 -14.69 7.69
C LEU A 179 7.97 -14.15 8.49
N LYS A 180 8.48 -12.97 8.12
CA LYS A 180 9.53 -12.26 8.86
C LYS A 180 9.07 -11.86 10.27
N MET A 181 7.84 -11.38 10.41
CA MET A 181 7.23 -11.08 11.71
C MET A 181 7.07 -12.34 12.56
N LYS A 182 6.56 -13.44 11.99
CA LYS A 182 6.39 -14.73 12.68
C LYS A 182 7.73 -15.27 13.20
N LYS A 183 8.80 -15.21 12.39
CA LYS A 183 10.16 -15.60 12.79
C LYS A 183 10.70 -14.75 13.96
N ASN A 184 10.22 -13.53 14.12
CA ASN A 184 10.62 -12.59 15.17
C ASN A 184 9.59 -12.47 16.31
N ASN A 185 8.73 -13.47 16.51
CA ASN A 185 7.68 -13.50 17.53
C ASN A 185 6.77 -12.26 17.48
N PHE A 186 6.45 -11.79 16.27
CA PHE A 186 5.65 -10.61 15.99
C PHE A 186 6.16 -9.30 16.62
N ASN A 187 7.46 -9.21 16.90
CA ASN A 187 8.08 -7.98 17.38
C ASN A 187 8.59 -7.13 16.21
N ILE A 188 7.85 -6.07 15.86
CA ILE A 188 8.18 -5.19 14.73
C ILE A 188 9.52 -4.46 14.92
N PHE A 189 9.93 -4.16 16.15
CA PHE A 189 11.22 -3.51 16.43
C PHE A 189 12.42 -4.44 16.22
N LYS A 190 12.22 -5.76 16.24
CA LYS A 190 13.26 -6.73 15.82
C LYS A 190 13.37 -6.79 14.29
N VAL A 191 12.24 -6.63 13.59
CA VAL A 191 12.18 -6.65 12.12
C VAL A 191 12.75 -5.35 11.52
N TYR A 192 12.34 -4.20 12.06
CA TYR A 192 12.81 -2.88 11.65
C TYR A 192 13.60 -2.21 12.78
N LYS A 193 14.90 -2.51 12.86
CA LYS A 193 15.80 -2.04 13.94
C LYS A 193 15.99 -0.52 14.01
N PHE A 194 15.65 0.20 12.94
CA PHE A 194 15.76 1.66 12.90
C PHE A 194 14.55 2.36 13.53
N LEU A 195 13.45 1.64 13.82
CA LEU A 195 12.25 2.24 14.37
C LEU A 195 12.51 2.86 15.76
N PRO A 196 12.09 4.11 15.97
CA PRO A 196 12.05 4.70 17.30
C PRO A 196 11.05 3.96 18.19
N LYS A 197 11.36 3.79 19.48
CA LYS A 197 10.41 3.22 20.45
C LYS A 197 9.19 4.12 20.68
N ASP A 198 9.36 5.42 20.43
CA ASP A 198 8.37 6.50 20.49
C ASP A 198 7.61 6.71 19.16
N ILE A 199 7.65 5.76 18.22
CA ILE A 199 6.93 5.89 16.95
C ILE A 199 5.41 5.99 17.17
N SER A 200 4.74 6.80 16.36
CA SER A 200 3.28 6.94 16.40
C SER A 200 2.56 5.64 16.02
N CYS A 201 1.46 5.39 16.72
CA CYS A 201 0.42 4.43 16.33
C CYS A 201 -0.59 5.08 15.39
#